data_AF-A0A357NDP5-F1
#
_entry.id   AF-A0A357NDP5-F1
#
_cell.length_a   1.000
_cell.length_b   1.000
_cell.length_c   1.000
_cell.angle_alpha   90.00
_cell.angle_beta   90.00
_cell.angle_gamma   90.00
#
_symmetry.space_group_name_H-M   'P 1'
#
loop_
_entity.id
_entity.type
_entity.pdbx_description
1 polymer ?
#
loop_
_entity_poly.entity_id
_entity_poly.type
_entity_poly.pdbx_seq_one_letter_code
_entity_poly.pdbx_strand_id
1 'polypeptide(L)' 'AIASAGDPVKMAAAFAHAVSAGRLAYLSGLGGQFDRAVASSPLTGFLEGMKTDART' A
#
# COMPACT_ATOMS: atom_id res chain seq x y z
N ALA A 1 21.38 6.90 -11.14
CA ALA A 1 19.90 6.81 -11.17
C ALA A 1 19.30 8.06 -11.80
N ILE A 2 19.24 9.21 -11.12
CA ILE A 2 18.66 10.44 -11.69
C ILE A 2 19.49 10.98 -12.87
N ALA A 3 20.80 11.19 -12.65
CA ALA A 3 21.70 11.76 -13.68
C ALA A 3 21.92 10.84 -14.91
N SER A 4 21.57 9.56 -14.79
CA SER A 4 21.72 8.55 -15.85
C SER A 4 20.37 8.19 -16.50
N ALA A 5 19.28 8.85 -16.12
CA ALA A 5 17.94 8.57 -16.67
C ALA A 5 17.75 9.24 -18.03
N GLY A 6 16.90 8.65 -18.87
CA GLY A 6 16.54 9.24 -20.18
C GLY A 6 15.84 10.60 -20.06
N ASP A 7 15.18 10.87 -18.92
CA ASP A 7 14.65 12.19 -18.55
C ASP A 7 14.99 12.48 -17.07
N PRO A 8 16.13 13.12 -16.81
CA PRO A 8 16.59 13.40 -15.45
C PRO A 8 15.64 14.30 -14.65
N VAL A 9 14.92 15.22 -15.31
CA VAL A 9 13.99 16.14 -14.64
C VAL A 9 12.77 15.39 -14.15
N LYS A 10 12.15 14.56 -14.99
CA LYS A 10 11.04 13.71 -14.55
C LYS A 10 11.48 12.71 -13.49
N MET A 11 12.68 12.15 -13.62
CA MET A 11 13.22 11.23 -12.61
C MET A 11 13.43 11.94 -11.26
N ALA A 12 13.91 13.18 -11.25
CA ALA A 12 14.03 13.97 -10.03
C ALA A 12 12.65 14.21 -9.37
N ALA A 13 11.63 14.56 -10.15
CA ALA A 13 10.27 14.72 -9.65
C ALA A 13 9.71 13.41 -9.06
N ALA A 14 9.93 12.27 -9.73
CA ALA A 14 9.51 10.96 -9.24
C ALA A 14 10.17 10.61 -7.90
N PHE A 15 11.48 10.87 -7.75
CA PHE A 15 12.17 10.66 -6.47
C PHE A 15 11.65 11.57 -5.35
N ALA A 16 11.36 12.85 -5.65
CA ALA A 16 10.76 13.76 -4.68
C ALA A 16 9.41 13.23 -4.16
N HIS A 17 8.57 12.71 -5.06
CA HIS A 17 7.31 12.05 -4.68
C HIS A 17 7.54 10.80 -3.84
N ALA A 18 8.48 9.93 -4.23
CA ALA A 18 8.79 8.71 -3.50
C ALA A 18 9.22 9.00 -2.05
N VAL A 19 10.09 10.00 -1.84
CA VAL A 19 10.54 10.42 -0.50
C VAL A 19 9.38 10.97 0.32
N SER A 20 8.55 11.81 -0.29
CA SER A 20 7.39 12.41 0.38
C SER A 20 6.38 11.35 0.80
N ALA A 21 6.06 10.41 -0.09
CA ALA A 21 5.18 9.28 0.19
C ALA A 21 5.75 8.38 1.29
N GLY A 22 7.05 8.09 1.26
CA GLY A 22 7.73 7.32 2.30
C GLY A 22 7.66 7.99 3.68
N ARG A 23 7.86 9.32 3.74
CA ARG A 23 7.73 10.07 4.99
C ARG A 23 6.29 10.05 5.52
N LEU A 24 5.32 10.23 4.64
CA LEU A 24 3.90 10.14 5.02
C LEU A 24 3.56 8.74 5.56
N ALA A 25 3.98 7.68 4.87
CA ALA A 25 3.76 6.30 5.34
C ALA A 25 4.40 6.04 6.71
N TYR A 26 5.60 6.55 6.95
CA TYR A 26 6.26 6.46 8.26
C TYR A 26 5.46 7.17 9.36
N LEU A 27 4.97 8.38 9.09
CA LEU A 27 4.21 9.18 10.06
C LEU A 27 2.80 8.64 10.31
N SER A 28 2.16 8.06 9.30
CA SER A 28 0.84 7.44 9.41
C SER A 28 0.87 6.08 10.14
N GLY A 29 2.06 5.52 10.35
CA GLY A 29 2.25 4.18 10.88
C GLY A 29 2.20 3.12 9.78
N LEU A 30 3.15 2.20 9.82
CA LEU A 30 3.20 1.07 8.88
C LEU A 30 2.17 0.00 9.27
N GLY A 31 1.72 -0.78 8.28
CA GLY A 31 0.87 -1.95 8.52
C GLY A 31 1.54 -2.97 9.45
N GLY A 32 0.73 -3.76 10.15
CA GLY A 32 1.22 -4.82 11.02
C GLY A 32 2.11 -5.81 10.26
N GLN A 33 3.24 -6.18 10.86
CA GLN A 33 4.10 -7.24 10.35
C GLN A 33 3.69 -8.56 11.00
N PHE A 34 3.61 -9.62 10.20
CA PHE A 34 3.26 -10.97 10.65
C PHE A 34 4.39 -11.93 10.30
N ASP A 35 4.75 -12.79 11.26
CA ASP A 35 5.73 -13.86 11.11
C ASP A 35 5.18 -15.11 10.39
N ARG A 36 3.86 -15.13 10.20
CA ARG A 36 3.10 -16.18 9.51
C ARG A 36 2.29 -15.59 8.36
N ALA A 37 2.00 -16.43 7.38
CA ALA A 37 1.05 -16.08 6.32
C ALA A 37 -0.33 -15.78 6.92
N VAL A 38 -0.89 -14.64 6.55
CA VAL A 38 -2.26 -14.22 6.86
C VAL A 38 -3.01 -14.10 5.54
N ALA A 39 -4.22 -14.67 5.48
CA ALA A 39 -5.04 -14.52 4.29
C ALA A 39 -5.38 -13.04 4.09
N SER A 40 -4.92 -12.44 2.99
CA SER A 40 -5.25 -11.06 2.62
C SER A 40 -6.76 -10.88 2.34
N SER A 41 -7.43 -11.98 1.98
CA SER A 41 -8.86 -12.05 1.71
C SER A 41 -9.46 -13.29 2.40
N PRO A 42 -9.68 -13.26 3.73
CA PRO A 42 -10.22 -14.41 4.45
C PRO A 42 -11.62 -14.78 3.95
N LEU A 43 -11.82 -16.03 3.54
CA LEU A 43 -13.13 -16.54 3.08
C LEU A 43 -14.24 -16.29 4.12
N THR A 44 -13.91 -16.37 5.40
CA THR A 44 -14.85 -16.11 6.49
C THR A 44 -15.41 -14.68 6.46
N GLY A 45 -14.56 -13.68 6.17
CA GLY A 45 -15.01 -12.29 6.00
C GLY A 45 -15.90 -12.10 4.78
N PHE A 46 -15.62 -12.80 3.68
CA PHE A 46 -16.49 -12.81 2.49
C PHE A 46 -17.89 -13.39 2.80
N LEU A 47 -17.94 -14.52 3.53
CA LEU A 47 -19.19 -15.17 3.89
C LEU A 47 -20.01 -14.37 4.92
N GLU A 48 -19.38 -13.62 5.82
CA GLU A 48 -20.08 -12.69 6.73
C GLU A 48 -20.65 -11.48 5.99
N GLY A 49 -19.93 -10.94 5.00
CA GLY A 49 -20.43 -9.89 4.12
C GLY A 49 -21.71 -10.32 3.40
N MET A 50 -21.73 -11.54 2.85
CA MET A 50 -22.93 -12.12 2.22
C MET A 50 -24.10 -12.28 3.20
N LYS A 51 -23.86 -12.68 4.45
CA LYS A 51 -24.91 -12.77 5.47
C LYS A 51 -25.49 -11.41 5.84
N THR A 52 -24.71 -10.34 5.69
CA THR A 52 -25.13 -8.96 5.97
C THR A 52 -25.95 -8.42 4.82
N ASP A 53 -25.55 -8.68 3.57
CA ASP A 53 -26.27 -8.28 2.36
C ASP A 53 -27.62 -8.99 2.22
N ALA A 54 -27.71 -10.26 2.62
CA ALA A 54 -28.95 -11.04 2.60
C ALA A 54 -29.99 -10.64 3.69
N ARG A 55 -29.70 -9.63 4.52
CA ARG A 55 -30.60 -9.14 5.59
C ARG A 55 -31.17 -7.74 5.32
N THR A 56 -30.91 -7.18 4.15
CA THR A 56 -31.49 -5.93 3.62
C THR A 56 -32.43 -6.23 2.46
#